data_AF-A0A1Y1RE90-F1
#
_entry.id   AF-A0A1Y1RE90-F1
#
_cell.length_a   1.000
_cell.length_b   1.000
_cell.length_c   1.000
_cell.angle_alpha   90.00
_cell.angle_beta   90.00
_cell.angle_gamma   90.00
#
_symmetry.space_group_name_H-M   'P 1'
#
loop_
_entity.id
_entity.type
_entity.pdbx_description
1 polymer ?
#
loop_
_entity_poly.entity_id
_entity_poly.type
_entity_poly.pdbx_seq_one_letter_code
_entity_poly.pdbx_strand_id
1 'polypeptide(L)'
;MITKDIEIEDIVENYPYLVPELAYHGIICVACGEPIWGTLKEQADRKDITEEKFGRIINEMNRIIAEKSADCADRVLKGDRGLC
;
A
#
# COMPACT_ATOMS: atom_id res chain seq x y z
N MET A 1 -4.49 -11.81 3.95
CA MET A 1 -3.33 -11.31 4.71
C MET A 1 -2.20 -11.04 3.74
N ILE A 2 -1.40 -10.00 3.96
CA ILE A 2 -0.22 -9.67 3.16
C ILE A 2 1.07 -9.98 3.90
N THR A 3 2.11 -10.32 3.15
CA THR A 3 3.46 -10.68 3.63
C THR A 3 4.50 -9.67 3.15
N LYS A 4 5.72 -9.75 3.68
CA LYS A 4 6.82 -8.83 3.31
C LYS A 4 7.38 -9.04 1.91
N ASP A 5 7.30 -10.28 1.44
CA ASP A 5 7.81 -10.71 0.14
C ASP A 5 6.74 -10.60 -0.96
N ILE A 6 5.56 -10.04 -0.64
CA ILE A 6 4.51 -9.80 -1.63
C ILE A 6 4.98 -8.76 -2.65
N GLU A 7 4.59 -8.96 -3.90
CA GLU A 7 4.87 -8.02 -4.97
C GLU A 7 3.94 -6.81 -4.87
N ILE A 8 4.45 -5.66 -5.27
CA ILE A 8 3.65 -4.44 -5.35
C ILE A 8 2.48 -4.62 -6.34
N GLU A 9 2.69 -5.37 -7.41
CA GLU A 9 1.67 -5.71 -8.41
C GLU A 9 0.48 -6.44 -7.77
N ASP A 10 0.76 -7.50 -7.00
CA ASP A 10 -0.27 -8.25 -6.26
C ASP A 10 -1.07 -7.34 -5.33
N ILE A 11 -0.41 -6.38 -4.66
CA ILE A 11 -1.09 -5.41 -3.79
C ILE A 11 -1.99 -4.48 -4.63
N VAL A 12 -1.51 -3.96 -5.76
CA VAL A 12 -2.29 -3.04 -6.60
C VAL A 12 -3.48 -3.75 -7.24
N GLU A 13 -3.32 -5.00 -7.67
CA GLU A 13 -4.39 -5.80 -8.29
C GLU A 13 -5.42 -6.29 -7.27
N ASN A 14 -4.97 -6.86 -6.14
CA ASN A 14 -5.88 -7.44 -5.14
C ASN A 14 -6.40 -6.40 -4.14
N TYR A 15 -5.61 -5.37 -3.84
CA TYR A 15 -5.85 -4.41 -2.76
C TYR A 15 -5.52 -2.96 -3.17
N PRO A 16 -6.13 -2.40 -4.24
CA PRO A 16 -5.83 -1.06 -4.74
C PRO A 16 -6.07 0.06 -3.70
N TYR A 17 -6.90 -0.20 -2.69
CA TYR A 17 -7.18 0.72 -1.59
C TYR A 17 -6.03 0.85 -0.58
N LEU A 18 -5.08 -0.09 -0.55
CA LEU A 18 -3.89 -0.01 0.31
C LEU A 18 -2.81 0.89 -0.29
N VAL A 19 -2.83 1.13 -1.59
CA VAL A 19 -1.86 1.99 -2.31
C VAL A 19 -1.73 3.39 -1.70
N PRO A 20 -2.82 4.15 -1.46
CA PRO A 20 -2.71 5.47 -0.83
C PRO A 20 -2.22 5.40 0.62
N GLU A 21 -2.56 4.34 1.35
CA GLU A 21 -2.17 4.16 2.74
C GLU A 21 -0.67 3.81 2.86
N LEU A 22 -0.15 2.97 1.96
CA LEU A 22 1.29 2.70 1.83
C LEU A 22 2.05 3.99 1.48
N ALA A 23 1.50 4.80 0.57
CA ALA A 23 2.09 6.09 0.21
C ALA A 23 2.15 7.04 1.41
N TYR A 24 1.14 7.06 2.29
CA TYR A 24 1.14 7.84 3.52
C TYR A 24 2.28 7.43 4.47
N HIS A 25 2.58 6.13 4.55
CA HIS A 25 3.70 5.60 5.34
C HIS A 25 5.08 5.79 4.68
N GLY A 26 5.12 6.33 3.46
CA GLY A 26 6.35 6.58 2.69
C GLY A 26 6.77 5.42 1.77
N ILE A 27 5.95 4.37 1.66
CA ILE A 27 6.14 3.28 0.70
C ILE A 27 5.36 3.61 -0.56
N ILE A 28 6.05 4.19 -1.54
CA ILE A 28 5.45 4.57 -2.80
C ILE A 28 5.37 3.34 -3.70
N CYS A 29 4.15 2.84 -3.90
CA CYS A 29 3.87 1.71 -4.81
C CYS A 29 3.69 2.16 -6.27
N VAL A 30 3.26 3.42 -6.45
CA VAL A 30 3.02 4.04 -7.75
C VAL A 30 3.73 5.39 -7.78
N ALA A 31 4.72 5.53 -8.65
CA ALA A 31 5.45 6.78 -8.82
C ALA A 31 5.20 7.33 -10.23
N CYS A 32 4.88 8.63 -10.34
CA CYS A 32 4.72 9.31 -11.63
C CYS A 32 3.64 8.70 -12.56
N GLY A 33 2.69 7.90 -12.03
CA GLY A 33 1.65 7.24 -12.82
C GLY A 33 2.00 5.83 -13.29
N GLU A 34 3.18 5.31 -12.94
CA GLU A 34 3.61 3.95 -13.26
C GLU A 34 3.82 3.12 -11.96
N PRO A 35 3.37 1.86 -11.92
CA PRO A 35 3.62 0.97 -10.79
C PRO A 35 5.11 0.61 -10.74
N ILE A 36 5.68 0.63 -9.53
CA ILE A 36 7.07 0.22 -9.34
C ILE A 36 7.10 -1.31 -9.21
N TRP A 37 7.88 -1.96 -10.07
CA TRP A 37 8.12 -3.39 -9.99
C TRP A 37 9.09 -3.75 -8.86
N GLY A 38 8.75 -4.78 -8.09
CA GLY A 38 9.54 -5.29 -6.98
C GLY A 38 8.68 -5.71 -5.77
N THR A 39 9.35 -6.17 -4.73
CA THR A 39 8.70 -6.57 -3.47
C THR A 39 8.51 -5.38 -2.53
N LEU A 40 7.52 -5.50 -1.63
CA LEU A 40 7.30 -4.48 -0.59
C LEU A 40 8.55 -4.26 0.27
N LYS A 41 9.29 -5.34 0.55
CA LYS A 41 10.55 -5.29 1.28
C LYS A 41 11.62 -4.47 0.54
N GLU A 42 11.84 -4.71 -0.75
CA GLU A 42 12.82 -3.94 -1.53
C GLU A 42 12.50 -2.45 -1.55
N GLN A 43 11.22 -2.09 -1.67
CA GLN A 43 10.81 -0.68 -1.61
C GLN A 43 11.08 -0.06 -0.22
N ALA A 44 10.86 -0.83 0.85
CA ALA A 44 11.15 -0.40 2.21
C ALA A 44 12.65 -0.23 2.45
N ASP A 45 13.48 -1.18 1.99
CA ASP A 45 14.94 -1.12 2.07
C ASP A 45 15.49 0.09 1.31
N ARG A 46 14.98 0.37 0.10
CA ARG A 46 15.36 1.56 -0.70
C ARG A 46 15.00 2.88 -0.05
N LYS A 47 14.07 2.87 0.91
CA LYS A 47 13.60 4.05 1.65
C LYS A 47 14.19 4.12 3.06
N ASP A 48 15.16 3.27 3.38
CA ASP A 48 15.76 3.17 4.72
C ASP A 48 14.71 2.96 5.82
N ILE A 49 13.62 2.26 5.50
CA ILE A 49 12.59 1.91 6.47
C ILE A 49 13.11 0.71 7.28
N THR A 50 13.22 0.89 8.59
CA THR A 50 13.65 -0.18 9.49
C THR A 50 12.63 -1.32 9.52
N GLU A 51 13.09 -2.55 9.73
CA GLU A 51 12.22 -3.72 9.84
C GLU A 51 11.12 -3.56 10.91
N GLU A 52 11.40 -2.84 12.00
CA GLU A 52 10.42 -2.55 13.04
C GLU A 52 9.26 -1.70 12.51
N LYS A 53 9.57 -0.62 11.78
CA LYS A 53 8.57 0.26 11.19
C LYS A 53 7.81 -0.44 10.07
N PHE A 54 8.53 -1.23 9.27
CA PHE A 54 7.95 -2.07 8.23
C PHE A 54 6.97 -3.11 8.77
N GLY A 55 7.31 -3.79 9.86
CA GLY A 55 6.42 -4.73 10.54
C GLY A 55 5.14 -4.07 11.05
N ARG A 56 5.23 -2.83 11.58
CA ARG A 56 4.04 -2.04 11.96
C ARG A 56 3.15 -1.75 10.75
N ILE A 57 3.72 -1.34 9.61
CA ILE A 57 2.97 -1.07 8.38
C ILE A 57 2.23 -2.31 7.89
N ILE A 58 2.90 -3.48 7.84
CA ILE A 58 2.26 -4.74 7.44
C ILE A 58 1.10 -5.10 8.38
N ASN A 59 1.27 -4.87 9.68
CA ASN A 59 0.23 -5.17 10.67
C ASN A 59 -0.98 -4.24 10.50
N GLU A 60 -0.74 -2.94 10.31
CA GLU A 60 -1.76 -1.93 10.00
C GLU A 60 -2.56 -2.32 8.75
N MET A 61 -1.86 -2.68 7.67
CA MET A 61 -2.47 -3.11 6.40
C MET A 61 -3.33 -4.36 6.58
N ASN A 62 -2.84 -5.37 7.29
CA ASN A 62 -3.59 -6.59 7.57
C ASN A 62 -4.84 -6.31 8.39
N ARG A 63 -4.78 -5.34 9.32
CA ARG A 63 -5.94 -4.86 10.07
C ARG A 63 -6.97 -4.19 9.16
N ILE A 64 -6.53 -3.31 8.26
CA ILE A 64 -7.42 -2.66 7.28
C ILE A 64 -8.08 -3.70 6.39
N ILE A 65 -7.35 -4.72 5.91
CA ILE A 65 -7.92 -5.82 5.13
C ILE A 65 -8.98 -6.55 5.97
N ALA A 66 -8.70 -6.86 7.23
CA ALA A 66 -9.66 -7.53 8.12
C ALA A 66 -10.92 -6.69 8.37
N GLU A 67 -10.78 -5.38 8.57
CA GLU A 67 -11.90 -4.45 8.74
C GLU A 67 -12.70 -4.31 7.43
N LYS A 68 -12.02 -4.22 6.28
CA LYS A 68 -12.67 -4.15 4.95
C LYS A 68 -13.29 -5.46 4.49
N SER A 69 -12.83 -6.60 5.00
CA SER A 69 -13.49 -7.90 4.78
C SER A 69 -14.90 -7.93 5.35
N ALA A 70 -15.24 -7.05 6.31
CA ALA A 70 -16.59 -6.87 6.84
C ALA A 70 -17.41 -5.78 6.08
N ASP A 71 -16.73 -4.87 5.38
CA ASP A 71 -17.34 -3.68 4.77
C ASP A 71 -17.06 -3.69 3.25
N CYS A 72 -17.86 -4.50 2.56
CA CYS A 72 -17.79 -4.73 1.14
C CYS A 72 -18.05 -3.41 0.36
N ALA A 73 -17.10 -3.02 -0.51
CA ALA A 73 -17.20 -1.99 -1.55
C ALA A 73 -16.96 -0.51 -1.19
N ASP A 74 -15.92 0.02 -1.86
CA ASP A 74 -15.92 1.30 -2.59
C ASP A 74 -16.05 2.63 -1.83
N ARG A 75 -14.87 3.22 -1.54
CA ARG A 75 -14.64 4.67 -1.71
C ARG A 75 -13.31 4.86 -2.40
N VAL A 76 -13.18 4.27 -3.58
CA VAL A 76 -12.05 4.50 -4.47
C VAL A 76 -12.14 5.97 -4.91
N LEU A 77 -11.07 6.73 -4.65
CA LEU A 77 -10.79 8.09 -5.15
C LEU A 77 -11.51 9.27 -4.45
N LYS A 78 -11.00 9.72 -3.29
CA LYS A 78 -10.88 11.19 -3.12
C LYS A 78 -9.74 11.67 -4.01
N GLY A 79 -10.04 11.73 -5.30
CA GLY A 79 -9.30 12.56 -6.24
C GLY A 79 -9.60 14.01 -5.93
N ASP A 80 -8.93 14.58 -4.94
CA ASP A 80 -8.82 16.04 -4.79
C ASP A 80 -7.88 16.57 -5.89
N ARG A 81 -8.37 16.52 -7.13
CA ARG A 81 -7.92 17.34 -8.26
C ARG A 81 -9.15 17.97 -8.92
N GLY A 82 -9.87 18.82 -8.19
CA GLY A 82 -10.48 20.01 -8.79
C GLY A 82 -9.44 21.13 -8.61
N LEU A 83 -8.72 21.59 -9.63
CA LEU A 83 -9.17 22.38 -10.77
C LEU A 83 -9.94 23.64 -10.34
N CYS A 84 -9.17 24.65 -9.92
CA CYS A 84 -9.28 26.08 -10.25
C CYS A 84 -7.96 26.76 -9.84
#